data_AF-A0A6L4Z1U4-F1
#
_entry.id   AF-A0A6L4Z1U4-F1
#
_cell.length_a   1.000
_cell.length_b   1.000
_cell.length_c   1.000
_cell.angle_alpha   90.00
_cell.angle_beta   90.00
_cell.angle_gamma   90.00
#
_symmetry.space_group_name_H-M   'P 1'
#
loop_
_entity.id
_entity.type
_entity.pdbx_description
1 polymer ?
#
loop_
_entity_poly.entity_id
_entity_poly.type
_entity_poly.pdbx_seq_one_letter_code
_entity_poly.pdbx_strand_id
1 'polypeptide(L)'
;MKRELTYTDATTVLTSLIYGPKIYLDTRETSLAPMIIQYGLWEKWVTDVFLSLVKPGMTVVDIGANCGYYSLLAAQAVGPSGQVHCVEPNPILHNNLTRSFAINGYNQVKLHKIAFSAKEEEVTLYTPGYFSGGASIYEIPDSYTDNGAILKV
;
A
#
# COMPACT_ATOMS: atom_id res chain seq x y z
N MET A 1 -5.85 4.96 21.88
CA MET A 1 -6.78 5.43 20.83
C MET A 1 -7.71 4.27 20.49
N LYS A 2 -9.03 4.47 20.53
CA LYS A 2 -9.97 3.44 20.05
C LYS A 2 -9.92 3.47 18.51
N ARG A 3 -9.47 2.36 17.91
CA ARG A 3 -9.42 2.22 16.44
C ARG A 3 -10.73 1.58 16.00
N GLU A 4 -11.47 2.29 15.17
CA GLU A 4 -12.69 1.77 14.58
C GLU A 4 -12.34 0.97 13.32
N LEU A 5 -13.19 -0.02 13.05
CA LEU A 5 -13.07 -0.91 11.92
C LEU A 5 -14.41 -0.94 11.20
N THR A 6 -14.41 -0.54 9.93
CA THR A 6 -15.64 -0.42 9.14
C THR A 6 -15.47 -1.16 7.83
N TYR A 7 -16.31 -2.16 7.59
CA TYR A 7 -16.42 -2.75 6.26
C TYR A 7 -17.07 -1.75 5.32
N THR A 8 -16.41 -1.45 4.20
CA THR A 8 -16.98 -0.57 3.16
C THR A 8 -17.60 -1.34 2.01
N ASP A 9 -17.26 -2.62 1.90
CA ASP A 9 -17.83 -3.61 1.01
C ASP A 9 -17.55 -5.01 1.57
N ALA A 10 -17.78 -6.07 0.79
CA ALA A 10 -17.64 -7.45 1.24
C ALA A 10 -16.21 -7.84 1.64
N THR A 11 -15.18 -7.19 1.08
CA THR A 11 -13.78 -7.58 1.25
C THR A 11 -12.87 -6.43 1.67
N THR A 12 -13.39 -5.22 1.78
CA THR A 12 -12.57 -4.04 2.11
C THR A 12 -12.97 -3.45 3.44
N VAL A 13 -11.95 -3.22 4.26
CA VAL A 13 -12.06 -2.60 5.57
C VAL A 13 -11.35 -1.26 5.60
N LEU A 14 -12.00 -0.26 6.19
CA LEU A 14 -11.42 1.01 6.59
C LEU A 14 -11.06 0.97 8.07
N THR A 15 -9.82 1.34 8.40
CA THR A 15 -9.38 1.56 9.78
C THR A 15 -8.36 2.69 9.86
N SER A 16 -7.93 3.03 11.07
CA SER A 16 -6.88 4.04 11.31
C SER A 16 -5.56 3.37 11.67
N LEU A 17 -4.43 3.93 11.22
CA LEU A 17 -3.11 3.60 11.73
C LEU A 17 -2.91 4.23 13.11
N ILE A 18 -2.03 3.66 13.94
CA ILE A 18 -1.71 4.25 15.25
C ILE A 18 -1.04 5.62 15.15
N TYR A 19 -0.50 5.95 13.97
CA TYR A 19 0.15 7.22 13.66
C TYR A 19 -0.82 8.30 13.14
N GLY A 20 -2.09 7.96 12.91
CA GLY A 20 -3.13 8.91 12.53
C GLY A 20 -3.81 8.65 11.18
N PRO A 21 -3.10 8.33 10.08
CA PRO A 21 -3.73 8.16 8.77
C PRO A 21 -4.76 7.03 8.76
N LYS A 22 -5.81 7.19 7.95
CA LYS A 22 -6.78 6.13 7.65
C LYS A 22 -6.28 5.28 6.48
N ILE A 23 -6.62 4.00 6.46
CA ILE A 23 -6.18 3.05 5.43
C ILE A 23 -7.32 2.10 5.05
N TYR A 24 -7.45 1.85 3.75
CA TYR A 24 -8.28 0.80 3.18
C TYR A 24 -7.44 -0.46 2.97
N LEU A 25 -7.92 -1.60 3.48
CA LEU A 25 -7.24 -2.89 3.38
C LEU A 25 -8.19 -3.94 2.82
N ASP A 26 -7.64 -4.86 2.04
CA ASP A 26 -8.36 -6.06 1.59
C ASP A 26 -8.27 -7.13 2.69
N THR A 27 -9.42 -7.62 3.16
CA THR A 27 -9.50 -8.63 4.22
C THR A 27 -9.12 -10.03 3.75
N ARG A 28 -8.97 -10.24 2.43
CA ARG A 28 -8.49 -11.50 1.86
C ARG A 28 -6.96 -11.60 1.86
N GLU A 29 -6.26 -10.48 2.04
CA GLU A 29 -4.82 -10.46 2.22
C GLU A 29 -4.50 -10.97 3.63
N THR A 30 -3.71 -12.04 3.75
CA THR A 30 -3.50 -12.77 5.00
C THR A 30 -2.12 -12.55 5.62
N SER A 31 -1.22 -11.80 4.96
CA SER A 31 0.13 -11.56 5.48
C SER A 31 0.24 -10.28 6.31
N LEU A 32 -0.06 -9.11 5.72
CA LEU A 32 0.17 -7.82 6.33
C LEU A 32 -1.13 -7.17 6.84
N ALA A 33 -2.23 -7.36 6.13
CA ALA A 33 -3.50 -6.72 6.44
C ALA A 33 -4.02 -7.14 7.83
N PRO A 34 -3.92 -8.41 8.29
CA PRO A 34 -4.37 -8.78 9.63
C PRO A 34 -3.62 -8.02 10.73
N MET A 35 -2.31 -7.81 10.56
CA MET A 35 -1.50 -7.06 11.53
C MET A 35 -1.89 -5.59 11.57
N ILE A 36 -2.11 -4.95 10.42
CA ILE A 36 -2.54 -3.54 10.38
C ILE A 36 -3.98 -3.42 10.87
N ILE A 37 -4.87 -4.35 10.53
CA ILE A 37 -6.25 -4.38 11.02
C ILE A 37 -6.25 -4.45 12.54
N GLN A 38 -5.54 -5.42 13.13
CA GLN A 38 -5.58 -5.67 14.56
C GLN A 38 -4.82 -4.60 15.36
N TYR A 39 -3.64 -4.20 14.92
CA TYR A 39 -2.73 -3.37 15.71
C TYR A 39 -2.53 -1.95 15.15
N GLY A 40 -2.83 -1.71 13.88
CA GLY A 40 -2.70 -0.40 13.24
C GLY A 40 -1.28 -0.02 12.90
N LEU A 41 -0.40 -1.02 12.87
CA LEU A 41 1.01 -0.87 12.57
C LEU A 41 1.51 -2.09 11.80
N TRP A 42 2.58 -1.87 11.06
CA TRP A 42 3.38 -2.90 10.39
C TRP A 42 4.84 -2.66 10.79
N GLU A 43 5.59 -3.73 11.10
CA GLU A 43 7.03 -3.69 11.43
C GLU A 43 7.47 -2.47 12.24
N LYS A 44 7.02 -2.39 13.51
CA LYS A 44 7.17 -1.16 14.31
C LYS A 44 8.60 -0.60 14.33
N TRP A 45 9.62 -1.45 14.42
CA TRP A 45 11.01 -1.01 14.44
C TRP A 45 11.44 -0.36 13.12
N VAL A 46 10.99 -0.87 11.97
CA VAL A 46 11.26 -0.26 10.65
C VAL A 46 10.49 1.04 10.53
N THR A 47 9.22 1.04 10.95
CA THR A 47 8.38 2.24 10.95
C THR A 47 8.97 3.38 11.76
N ASP A 48 9.49 3.09 12.96
CA ASP A 48 10.09 4.10 13.82
C ASP A 48 11.36 4.68 13.18
N VAL A 49 12.21 3.85 12.56
CA VAL A 49 13.39 4.32 11.82
C VAL A 49 12.96 5.17 10.62
N PHE A 50 12.00 4.70 9.82
CA PHE A 50 11.49 5.44 8.67
C PHE A 50 10.98 6.83 9.06
N LEU A 51 10.11 6.92 10.08
CA LEU A 51 9.58 8.19 10.58
C LEU A 51 10.65 9.09 11.20
N SER A 52 11.76 8.53 11.71
CA SER A 52 12.89 9.32 12.20
C SER A 52 13.69 9.99 11.08
N LEU A 53 13.65 9.43 9.86
CA LEU A 53 14.41 9.91 8.70
C LEU A 53 13.62 10.90 7.85
N VAL A 54 12.31 10.68 7.66
CA VAL A 54 11.46 11.55 6.85
C VAL A 54 11.22 12.88 7.57
N LYS A 55 11.45 13.99 6.86
CA LYS A 55 11.27 15.35 7.40
C LYS A 55 10.27 16.17 6.57
N PRO A 56 9.65 17.20 7.17
CA PRO A 56 8.80 18.13 6.44
C PRO A 56 9.51 18.71 5.20
N GLY A 57 8.80 18.80 4.08
CA GLY A 57 9.31 19.31 2.81
C GLY A 57 10.13 18.31 1.97
N MET A 58 10.41 17.10 2.47
CA MET A 58 11.12 16.09 1.68
C MET A 58 10.28 15.52 0.54
N THR A 59 10.97 14.95 -0.45
CA THR A 59 10.35 14.05 -1.43
C THR A 59 10.65 12.61 -1.06
N VAL A 60 9.61 11.79 -0.94
CA VAL A 60 9.72 10.34 -0.69
C VAL A 60 9.26 9.59 -1.93
N VAL A 61 9.99 8.54 -2.30
CA VAL A 61 9.62 7.62 -3.38
C VAL A 61 9.45 6.24 -2.78
N ASP A 62 8.24 5.71 -2.83
CA ASP A 62 7.84 4.40 -2.31
C ASP A 62 7.59 3.45 -3.50
N ILE A 63 8.54 2.55 -3.75
CA ILE A 63 8.50 1.60 -4.87
C ILE A 63 7.99 0.25 -4.36
N GLY A 64 6.82 -0.19 -4.84
CA GLY A 64 6.11 -1.33 -4.28
C GLY A 64 5.25 -0.93 -3.09
N ALA A 65 4.48 0.14 -3.24
CA ALA A 65 3.71 0.77 -2.17
C ALA A 65 2.64 -0.18 -1.55
N ASN A 66 2.25 -1.26 -2.24
CA ASN A 66 1.31 -2.27 -1.78
C ASN A 66 0.01 -1.62 -1.27
N CYS A 67 -0.42 -1.90 -0.03
CA CYS A 67 -1.61 -1.30 0.57
C CYS A 67 -1.42 0.16 1.01
N GLY A 68 -0.22 0.73 0.88
CA GLY A 68 0.06 2.13 1.15
C GLY A 68 0.50 2.48 2.57
N TYR A 69 0.90 1.50 3.39
CA TYR A 69 1.27 1.75 4.78
C TYR A 69 2.35 2.83 4.92
N TYR A 70 3.52 2.64 4.29
CA TYR A 70 4.62 3.61 4.35
C TYR A 70 4.33 4.88 3.55
N SER A 71 3.70 4.75 2.39
CA SER A 71 3.20 5.86 1.57
C SER A 71 2.33 6.88 2.36
N LEU A 72 1.39 6.42 3.18
CA LEU A 72 0.54 7.28 4.01
C LEU A 72 1.32 7.96 5.13
N LEU A 73 2.20 7.21 5.79
CA LEU A 73 3.08 7.75 6.84
C LEU A 73 4.04 8.81 6.27
N ALA A 74 4.59 8.57 5.09
CA ALA A 74 5.42 9.52 4.37
C ALA A 74 4.65 10.80 4.08
N ALA A 75 3.43 10.69 3.54
CA ALA A 75 2.62 11.87 3.20
C ALA A 75 2.29 12.72 4.43
N GLN A 76 1.98 12.09 5.56
CA GLN A 76 1.81 12.78 6.83
C GLN A 76 3.10 13.49 7.28
N ALA A 77 4.24 12.78 7.23
CA ALA A 77 5.52 13.26 7.76
C ALA A 77 6.14 14.40 6.91
N VAL A 78 6.06 14.31 5.58
CA VAL A 78 6.58 15.36 4.69
C VAL A 78 5.71 16.61 4.69
N GLY A 79 4.43 16.49 5.08
CA GLY A 79 3.49 17.60 5.13
C GLY A 79 3.17 18.20 3.74
N PRO A 80 2.42 19.32 3.69
CA PRO A 80 1.92 19.89 2.44
C PRO A 80 3.01 20.50 1.53
N SER A 81 4.20 20.78 2.06
CA SER A 81 5.33 21.32 1.28
C SER A 81 6.24 20.23 0.69
N GLY A 82 6.05 18.96 1.07
CA GLY A 82 6.80 17.84 0.52
C GLY A 82 6.12 17.20 -0.69
N GLN A 83 6.64 16.04 -1.10
CA GLN A 83 6.03 15.22 -2.16
C GLN A 83 6.17 13.73 -1.84
N VAL A 84 5.20 12.91 -2.23
CA VAL A 84 5.29 11.45 -2.18
C VAL A 84 4.96 10.86 -3.54
N HIS A 85 5.85 10.03 -4.07
CA HIS A 85 5.63 9.23 -5.26
C HIS A 85 5.42 7.78 -4.84
N CYS A 86 4.23 7.23 -5.11
CA CYS A 86 3.88 5.85 -4.75
C CYS A 86 3.76 5.03 -6.03
N VAL A 87 4.52 3.96 -6.15
CA VAL A 87 4.49 3.06 -7.31
C VAL A 87 3.90 1.73 -6.88
N GLU A 88 2.77 1.35 -7.46
CA GLU A 88 2.09 0.08 -7.20
C GLU A 88 1.44 -0.46 -8.49
N PRO A 89 1.97 -1.55 -9.08
CA PRO A 89 1.44 -2.09 -10.32
C PRO A 89 0.10 -2.82 -10.18
N ASN A 90 -0.21 -3.42 -9.02
CA ASN A 90 -1.43 -4.17 -8.83
C ASN A 90 -2.64 -3.22 -8.76
N PRO A 91 -3.61 -3.29 -9.70
CA PRO A 91 -4.74 -2.37 -9.77
C PRO A 91 -5.67 -2.47 -8.56
N ILE A 92 -5.76 -3.63 -7.90
CA ILE A 92 -6.59 -3.82 -6.70
C ILE A 92 -5.96 -3.04 -5.53
N LEU A 93 -4.66 -3.23 -5.29
CA LEU A 93 -3.92 -2.52 -4.26
C LEU A 93 -3.89 -1.01 -4.55
N HIS A 94 -3.59 -0.64 -5.80
CA HIS A 94 -3.57 0.74 -6.25
C HIS A 94 -4.93 1.44 -6.05
N ASN A 95 -6.05 0.74 -6.23
CA ASN A 95 -7.38 1.31 -5.97
C ASN A 95 -7.57 1.62 -4.47
N ASN A 96 -7.22 0.69 -3.58
CA ASN A 96 -7.30 0.91 -2.13
C ASN A 96 -6.30 1.98 -1.65
N LEU A 97 -5.11 2.03 -2.24
CA LEU A 97 -4.12 3.09 -2.05
C LEU A 97 -4.71 4.46 -2.40
N THR A 98 -5.34 4.57 -3.58
CA THR A 98 -5.97 5.82 -4.04
C THR A 98 -7.07 6.29 -3.09
N ARG A 99 -7.95 5.36 -2.66
CA ARG A 99 -8.99 5.65 -1.67
C ARG A 99 -8.42 6.11 -0.33
N SER A 100 -7.31 5.48 0.10
CA SER A 100 -6.63 5.83 1.35
C SER A 100 -6.05 7.24 1.29
N PHE A 101 -5.45 7.63 0.17
CA PHE A 101 -4.97 9.01 0.00
C PHE A 101 -6.12 10.03 0.00
N ALA A 102 -7.20 9.73 -0.73
CA ALA A 102 -8.36 10.61 -0.83
C ALA A 102 -9.02 10.90 0.53
N ILE A 103 -9.24 9.87 1.37
CA ILE A 103 -9.90 10.06 2.68
C ILE A 103 -9.04 10.83 3.69
N ASN A 104 -7.72 10.85 3.52
CA ASN A 104 -6.82 11.63 4.36
C ASN A 104 -6.57 13.05 3.85
N GLY A 105 -7.07 13.40 2.65
CA GLY A 105 -6.91 14.74 2.07
C GLY A 105 -5.47 15.09 1.69
N TYR A 106 -4.64 14.09 1.39
CA TYR A 106 -3.26 14.31 0.95
C TYR A 106 -3.22 14.66 -0.54
N ASN A 107 -2.82 15.91 -0.85
CA ASN A 107 -2.77 16.43 -2.21
C ASN A 107 -1.36 16.38 -2.82
N GLN A 108 -0.34 16.25 -1.97
CA GLN A 108 1.08 16.25 -2.34
C GLN A 108 1.59 14.87 -2.81
N VAL A 109 0.71 14.07 -3.41
CA VAL A 109 0.96 12.66 -3.69
C VAL A 109 0.75 12.37 -5.17
N LYS A 110 1.66 11.59 -5.76
CA LYS A 110 1.56 11.07 -7.13
C LYS A 110 1.51 9.55 -7.07
N LEU A 111 0.44 8.98 -7.62
CA LEU A 111 0.22 7.54 -7.69
C LEU A 111 0.56 7.05 -9.10
N HIS A 112 1.45 6.07 -9.17
CA HIS A 112 1.93 5.49 -10.42
C HIS A 112 1.53 4.02 -10.45
N LYS A 113 0.57 3.69 -11.30
CA LYS A 113 0.10 2.31 -11.51
C LYS A 113 0.95 1.61 -12.57
N ILE A 114 2.22 1.39 -12.26
CA ILE A 114 3.22 0.80 -13.17
C ILE A 114 4.14 -0.15 -12.40
N ALA A 115 4.75 -1.10 -13.11
CA ALA A 115 5.92 -1.81 -12.59
C ALA A 115 7.17 -0.94 -12.78
N PHE A 116 8.05 -0.90 -11.77
CA PHE A 116 9.26 -0.08 -11.83
C PHE A 116 10.42 -0.87 -12.45
N SER A 117 10.87 -0.47 -13.64
CA SER A 117 11.91 -1.15 -14.42
C SER A 117 12.85 -0.16 -15.09
N ALA A 118 14.02 -0.65 -15.52
CA ALA A 118 14.97 0.11 -16.35
C ALA A 118 14.52 0.23 -17.82
N LYS A 119 13.50 -0.53 -18.23
CA LYS A 119 12.93 -0.52 -19.58
C LYS A 119 11.45 -0.25 -19.52
N GLU A 120 10.95 0.43 -20.55
CA GLU A 120 9.53 0.60 -20.80
C GLU A 120 9.04 -0.57 -21.65
N GLU A 121 8.37 -1.51 -20.99
CA GLU A 121 7.79 -2.70 -21.62
C GLU A 121 6.58 -3.16 -20.82
N GLU A 122 5.64 -3.83 -21.49
CA GLU A 122 4.50 -4.45 -20.83
C GLU A 122 4.91 -5.85 -20.34
N VAL A 123 4.74 -6.11 -19.05
CA VAL A 123 5.04 -7.42 -18.45
C VAL A 123 3.80 -8.06 -17.86
N THR A 124 3.87 -9.37 -17.66
CA THR A 124 2.83 -10.10 -16.94
C THR A 124 3.19 -10.15 -15.46
N LEU A 125 2.31 -9.61 -14.61
CA LEU A 125 2.40 -9.70 -13.16
C LEU A 125 1.47 -10.81 -12.67
N TYR A 126 2.06 -11.81 -12.00
CA TYR A 126 1.35 -12.86 -11.30
C TYR A 126 1.19 -12.46 -9.84
N THR A 127 -0.04 -12.35 -9.37
CA THR A 127 -0.36 -11.91 -8.01
C THR A 127 -0.98 -13.06 -7.22
N PRO A 128 -0.45 -13.42 -6.04
CA PRO A 128 -1.13 -14.36 -5.16
C PRO A 128 -2.40 -13.75 -4.57
N GLY A 129 -3.46 -14.55 -4.41
CA GLY A 129 -4.74 -14.03 -3.93
C GLY A 129 -4.76 -13.60 -2.46
N TYR A 130 -3.89 -14.21 -1.65
CA TYR A 130 -3.83 -14.02 -0.21
C TYR A 130 -2.51 -13.44 0.29
N PHE A 131 -1.50 -13.30 -0.57
CA PHE A 131 -0.17 -12.81 -0.20
C PHE A 131 0.30 -11.73 -1.17
N SER A 132 -0.10 -10.48 -0.90
CA SER A 132 0.16 -9.37 -1.82
C SER A 132 1.66 -9.09 -2.03
N GLY A 133 2.50 -9.40 -1.03
CA GLY A 133 3.95 -9.28 -1.13
C GLY A 133 4.63 -10.33 -2.01
N GLY A 134 3.91 -11.36 -2.44
CA GLY A 134 4.44 -12.45 -3.27
C GLY A 134 4.24 -12.26 -4.77
N ALA A 135 3.84 -11.07 -5.23
CA ALA A 135 3.67 -10.80 -6.65
C ALA A 135 4.99 -10.94 -7.42
N SER A 136 4.93 -11.48 -8.64
CA SER A 136 6.11 -11.84 -9.42
C SER A 136 5.88 -11.61 -10.91
N ILE A 137 6.94 -11.24 -11.64
CA ILE A 137 6.94 -11.22 -13.11
C ILE A 137 7.28 -12.58 -13.73
N TYR A 138 7.80 -13.49 -12.91
CA TYR A 138 7.96 -14.89 -13.26
C TYR A 138 6.69 -15.64 -12.85
N GLU A 139 6.32 -16.61 -13.66
CA GLU A 139 5.22 -17.52 -13.37
C GLU A 139 5.40 -18.16 -11.99
N ILE A 140 4.32 -18.19 -11.22
CA ILE A 140 4.24 -18.81 -9.91
C ILE A 140 3.31 -20.02 -9.99
N PRO A 141 3.51 -21.07 -9.18
CA PRO A 141 2.67 -22.26 -9.24
C PRO A 141 1.20 -21.92 -9.05
N ASP A 142 0.29 -22.61 -9.73
CA ASP A 142 -1.16 -22.36 -9.68
C ASP A 142 -1.70 -22.32 -8.23
N SER A 143 -1.15 -23.15 -7.34
CA SER A 143 -1.50 -23.18 -5.91
C SER A 143 -1.28 -21.86 -5.17
N TYR A 144 -0.44 -20.96 -5.71
CA TYR A 144 -0.22 -19.62 -5.19
C TYR A 144 -1.15 -18.58 -5.83
N THR A 145 -1.75 -18.87 -6.99
CA THR A 145 -2.67 -17.98 -7.70
C THR A 145 -4.14 -18.19 -7.33
N ASP A 146 -4.46 -19.08 -6.38
CA ASP A 146 -5.82 -19.21 -5.86
C ASP A 146 -6.31 -17.83 -5.34
N ASN A 147 -7.35 -17.30 -6.00
CA ASN A 147 -7.89 -15.93 -5.83
C ASN A 147 -6.94 -14.79 -6.23
N GLY A 148 -5.85 -15.11 -6.92
CA GLY A 148 -4.89 -14.20 -7.51
C GLY A 148 -5.33 -13.61 -8.84
N ALA A 149 -4.44 -12.84 -9.46
CA ALA A 149 -4.68 -12.26 -10.78
C ALA A 149 -3.40 -12.29 -11.63
N ILE A 150 -3.58 -12.53 -12.92
CA ILE A 150 -2.57 -12.35 -13.96
C ILE A 150 -2.88 -11.04 -14.67
N LEU A 151 -1.95 -10.10 -14.61
CA LEU A 151 -2.18 -8.71 -15.00
C LEU A 151 -1.11 -8.25 -16.00
N LYS A 152 -1.50 -7.41 -16.96
CA LYS A 152 -0.56 -6.64 -17.76
C LYS A 152 -0.27 -5.32 -17.06
N VAL A 153 1.00 -5.02 -16.83
CA VAL A 153 1.48 -3.84 -16.08
C VAL A 153 2.69 -3.20 -16.73
#